data_AF-A0AA35Y5M2-F1
#
_entry.id   AF-A0AA35Y5M2-F1
#
_cell.length_a   1.000
_cell.length_b   1.000
_cell.length_c   1.000
_cell.angle_alpha   90.00
_cell.angle_beta   90.00
_cell.angle_gamma   90.00
#
_symmetry.space_group_name_H-M   'P 1'
#
loop_
_entity.id
_entity.type
_entity.pdbx_description
1 polymer ?
#
loop_
_entity_poly.entity_id
_entity_poly.type
_entity_poly.pdbx_seq_one_letter_code
_entity_poly.pdbx_strand_id
1 'polypeptide(L)'
;MVKEKRERYKILIISGGKFRNLTRNSEADFLRNPEIEKEEERSKMDGSESETIFDSLNLNPQLFINAALNIVDELIQSAFDHLHQEASTQLKVDGSDRAEDLTKGLDYIRKAIRSSLDKRLTMWEKYCFLRLFVVPEGFSLPKDDEASVGDIMDVDVVGLGIPDLDSQLVSMRTKLTLAEQESVQLKREIQALERQSAINNHQVTAISELTKLSEQISENDAFQELQKLAAELHTKVEKLKTERDDETQSARFQKLHLWNEDLLKIIGGNVLSNAKPEEVEGFLAGFNTR
;
A
#
# COMPACT_ATOMS: atom_id res chain seq x y z
N MET A 1 34.85 36.35 -21.01
CA MET A 1 34.91 35.05 -20.32
C MET A 1 34.18 35.18 -18.98
N VAL A 2 32.87 35.35 -19.00
CA VAL A 2 32.02 35.40 -17.79
C VAL A 2 30.69 34.76 -18.16
N LYS A 3 30.70 33.43 -18.18
CA LYS A 3 29.55 32.57 -17.99
C LYS A 3 29.93 31.66 -16.84
N GLU A 4 28.93 31.19 -16.09
CA GLU A 4 29.04 30.20 -15.01
C GLU A 4 29.10 30.80 -13.60
N LYS A 5 27.91 31.05 -13.05
CA LYS A 5 27.49 30.64 -11.69
C LYS A 5 26.07 31.15 -11.42
N ARG A 6 25.09 30.40 -11.92
CA ARG A 6 23.72 30.45 -11.39
C ARG A 6 23.25 29.02 -11.33
N GLU A 7 23.69 28.30 -10.30
CA GLU A 7 23.13 26.99 -10.01
C GLU A 7 22.57 26.89 -8.59
N ARG A 8 21.24 26.74 -8.57
CA ARG A 8 20.45 25.80 -7.78
C ARG A 8 20.61 25.85 -6.26
N TYR A 9 19.78 26.66 -5.63
CA TYR A 9 19.11 26.28 -4.39
C TYR A 9 17.65 25.93 -4.71
N LYS A 10 17.39 24.66 -5.00
CA LYS A 10 16.04 24.07 -4.87
C LYS A 10 15.98 23.50 -3.46
N ILE A 11 15.38 24.24 -2.53
CA ILE A 11 15.01 23.69 -1.23
C ILE A 11 13.92 22.66 -1.51
N LEU A 12 14.29 21.39 -1.37
CA LEU A 12 13.40 20.25 -1.50
C LEU A 12 12.57 20.16 -0.21
N ILE A 13 11.50 20.96 -0.10
CA ILE A 13 10.47 20.67 0.90
C ILE A 13 9.76 19.42 0.41
N ILE A 14 10.05 18.30 1.06
CA ILE A 14 9.35 17.03 0.89
C ILE A 14 7.93 17.24 1.46
N SER A 15 7.05 17.82 0.66
CA SER A 15 5.62 17.61 0.74
C SER A 15 5.19 17.18 -0.65
N GLY A 16 4.45 16.06 -0.74
CA GLY A 16 3.93 15.49 -1.99
C GLY A 16 2.88 16.36 -2.68
N GLY A 17 2.95 17.67 -2.55
CA GLY A 17 2.09 18.65 -3.20
C GLY A 17 2.55 18.92 -4.63
N LYS A 18 1.72 18.52 -5.59
CA LYS A 18 1.84 18.85 -7.00
C LYS A 18 1.85 20.39 -7.15
N PHE A 19 3.03 20.99 -7.37
CA PHE A 19 3.14 22.42 -7.71
C PHE A 19 2.27 22.70 -8.95
N ARG A 20 1.17 23.43 -8.77
CA ARG A 20 0.38 23.93 -9.89
C ARG A 20 1.03 25.21 -10.40
N ASN A 21 1.50 25.17 -11.64
CA ASN A 21 1.51 26.36 -12.48
C ASN A 21 0.04 26.76 -12.66
N LEU A 22 -0.38 27.87 -12.06
CA LEU A 22 -1.68 28.48 -12.30
C LEU A 22 -1.72 29.06 -13.72
N THR A 23 -1.92 28.21 -14.73
CA THR A 23 -2.35 28.67 -16.03
C THR A 23 -3.80 29.14 -15.86
N ARG A 24 -3.98 30.46 -15.77
CA ARG A 24 -5.29 31.12 -15.82
C ARG A 24 -5.95 30.78 -17.15
N ASN A 25 -6.92 29.88 -17.11
CA ASN A 25 -7.95 29.82 -18.12
C ASN A 25 -9.22 30.39 -17.49
N SER A 26 -9.50 31.67 -17.77
CA SER A 26 -10.88 32.16 -17.83
C SER A 26 -11.04 32.92 -19.13
N GLU A 27 -11.68 32.26 -20.09
CA GLU A 27 -12.41 32.90 -21.18
C GLU A 27 -13.39 33.91 -20.55
N ALA A 28 -13.14 35.19 -20.80
CA ALA A 28 -14.12 36.25 -20.72
C ALA A 28 -13.63 37.40 -21.61
N ASP A 29 -13.97 37.31 -22.89
CA ASP A 29 -13.99 38.44 -23.81
C ASP A 29 -14.92 39.51 -23.25
N PHE A 30 -14.40 40.48 -22.51
CA PHE A 30 -15.04 41.79 -22.33
C PHE A 30 -13.96 42.84 -22.03
N LEU A 31 -13.72 43.70 -23.02
CA LEU A 31 -12.98 44.96 -22.97
C LEU A 31 -11.65 44.95 -22.20
N ARG A 32 -10.59 44.63 -22.95
CA ARG A 32 -9.18 44.77 -22.59
C ARG A 32 -8.89 46.22 -22.13
N ASN A 33 -8.85 46.45 -20.83
CA ASN A 33 -8.55 47.75 -20.22
C ASN A 33 -7.04 47.84 -19.89
N PRO A 34 -6.25 48.72 -20.54
CA PRO A 34 -4.79 48.79 -20.36
C PRO A 34 -4.32 49.24 -18.96
N GLU A 35 -5.23 49.70 -18.09
CA GLU A 35 -4.91 50.00 -16.69
C GLU A 35 -4.77 48.73 -15.82
N ILE A 36 -5.45 47.63 -16.18
CA ILE A 36 -5.40 46.36 -15.42
C ILE A 36 -4.07 45.64 -15.66
N GLU A 37 -3.50 45.74 -16.87
CA GLU A 37 -2.16 45.18 -17.17
C GLU A 37 -1.05 45.90 -16.37
N LYS A 38 -1.17 47.22 -16.16
CA LYS A 38 -0.23 47.99 -15.34
C LYS A 38 -0.32 47.68 -13.84
N GLU A 39 -1.49 47.29 -13.34
CA GLU A 39 -1.68 46.86 -11.95
C GLU A 39 -1.25 45.40 -11.74
N GLU A 40 -1.34 44.57 -12.77
CA GLU A 40 -0.96 43.17 -12.73
C GLU A 40 0.56 42.97 -12.84
N GLU A 41 1.27 43.81 -13.61
CA GLU A 41 2.73 43.92 -13.54
C GLU A 41 3.21 44.45 -12.18
N ARG A 42 2.45 45.36 -11.56
CA ARG A 42 2.73 45.89 -10.22
C ARG A 42 2.42 44.90 -9.07
N SER A 43 1.87 43.73 -9.39
CA SER A 43 1.56 42.66 -8.43
C SER A 43 2.71 41.67 -8.23
N LYS A 44 3.80 41.81 -8.99
CA LYS A 44 5.04 41.06 -8.78
C LYS A 44 6.09 42.00 -8.20
N MET A 45 6.79 41.49 -7.18
CA MET A 45 7.86 42.19 -6.48
C MET A 45 9.14 42.37 -7.33
N ASP A 46 9.17 41.73 -8.50
CA ASP A 46 10.28 41.63 -9.46
C ASP A 46 10.74 43.02 -9.93
N GLY A 47 11.97 43.39 -9.58
CA GLY A 47 12.64 44.63 -9.95
C GLY A 47 12.52 45.79 -8.95
N SER A 48 12.00 45.58 -7.74
CA SER A 48 11.84 46.66 -6.73
C SER A 48 13.07 46.82 -5.81
N GLU A 49 13.27 48.03 -5.26
CA GLU A 49 14.31 48.28 -4.22
C GLU A 49 14.10 47.38 -2.99
N SER A 50 12.84 47.08 -2.69
CA SER A 50 12.45 46.15 -1.63
C SER A 50 12.97 44.73 -1.90
N GLU A 51 12.87 44.25 -3.14
CA GLU A 51 13.36 42.91 -3.52
C GLU A 51 14.85 42.77 -3.26
N THR A 52 15.65 43.78 -3.62
CA THR A 52 17.11 43.75 -3.41
C THR A 52 17.46 43.63 -1.92
N ILE A 53 16.68 44.28 -1.05
CA ILE A 53 16.86 44.21 0.40
C ILE A 53 16.47 42.83 0.94
N PHE A 54 15.33 42.27 0.53
CA PHE A 54 14.95 40.92 0.98
C PHE A 54 15.91 39.85 0.46
N ASP A 55 16.41 39.98 -0.77
CA ASP A 55 17.42 39.10 -1.34
C ASP A 55 18.74 39.15 -0.56
N SER A 56 19.16 40.34 -0.10
CA SER A 56 20.35 40.48 0.76
C SER A 56 20.20 39.78 2.10
N LEU A 57 18.97 39.69 2.61
CA LEU A 57 18.61 38.94 3.81
C LEU A 57 18.29 37.46 3.53
N ASN A 58 18.45 37.03 2.26
CA ASN A 58 18.11 35.69 1.79
C ASN A 58 16.64 35.31 2.11
N LEU A 59 15.74 36.29 2.06
CA LEU A 59 14.30 36.16 2.25
C LEU A 59 13.58 36.26 0.92
N ASN A 60 12.59 35.40 0.71
CA ASN A 60 11.75 35.43 -0.48
C ASN A 60 10.27 35.57 -0.09
N PRO A 61 9.72 36.80 -0.13
CA PRO A 61 8.31 37.06 0.18
C PRO A 61 7.31 36.27 -0.66
N GLN A 62 7.59 36.07 -1.96
CA GLN A 62 6.73 35.28 -2.84
C GLN A 62 6.68 33.81 -2.39
N LEU A 63 7.81 33.24 -1.99
CA LEU A 63 7.88 31.87 -1.47
C LEU A 63 7.04 31.72 -0.20
N PHE A 64 7.11 32.71 0.71
CA PHE A 64 6.29 32.73 1.92
C PHE A 64 4.79 32.77 1.61
N ILE A 65 4.36 33.69 0.74
CA ILE A 65 2.96 33.82 0.32
C ILE A 65 2.48 32.53 -0.32
N ASN A 66 3.24 31.95 -1.25
CA ASN A 66 2.90 30.69 -1.90
C ASN A 66 2.76 29.54 -0.89
N ALA A 67 3.65 29.48 0.11
CA ALA A 67 3.55 28.47 1.16
C ALA A 67 2.26 28.63 1.98
N ALA A 68 1.90 29.85 2.37
CA ALA A 68 0.66 30.12 3.09
C ALA A 68 -0.59 29.73 2.27
N LEU A 69 -0.62 30.09 0.98
CA LEU A 69 -1.70 29.71 0.06
C LEU A 69 -1.83 28.19 -0.07
N ASN A 70 -0.70 27.48 -0.21
CA ASN A 70 -0.68 26.02 -0.30
C ASN A 70 -1.20 25.34 0.98
N ILE A 71 -0.81 25.84 2.16
CA ILE A 71 -1.30 25.32 3.45
C ILE A 71 -2.82 25.42 3.54
N VAL A 72 -3.38 26.56 3.12
CA VAL A 72 -4.82 26.76 3.12
C VAL A 72 -5.52 25.80 2.16
N ASP A 73 -4.95 25.59 0.96
CA ASP A 73 -5.44 24.64 -0.03
C ASP A 73 -5.43 23.19 0.50
N GLU A 74 -4.34 22.78 1.15
CA GLU A 74 -4.19 21.46 1.78
C GLU A 74 -5.20 21.26 2.92
N LEU A 75 -5.39 22.28 3.77
CA LEU A 75 -6.34 22.23 4.88
C LEU A 75 -7.78 22.06 4.40
N ILE A 76 -8.19 22.78 3.36
CA ILE A 76 -9.53 22.64 2.78
C ILE A 76 -9.72 21.25 2.22
N GLN A 77 -8.73 20.75 1.46
CA GLN A 77 -8.81 19.42 0.88
C GLN A 77 -8.98 18.37 1.97
N SER A 78 -8.11 18.38 2.98
CA SER A 78 -8.16 17.46 4.11
C SER A 78 -9.48 17.53 4.90
N ALA A 79 -9.97 18.74 5.18
CA ALA A 79 -11.23 18.92 5.91
C ALA A 79 -12.44 18.34 5.15
N PHE A 80 -12.49 18.53 3.82
CA PHE A 80 -13.56 17.98 3.01
C PHE A 80 -13.46 16.48 2.81
N ASP A 81 -12.25 15.93 2.73
CA ASP A 81 -12.05 14.48 2.64
C ASP A 81 -12.49 13.80 3.95
N HIS A 82 -12.15 14.40 5.10
CA HIS A 82 -12.65 13.95 6.39
C HIS A 82 -14.18 14.07 6.51
N LEU A 83 -14.76 15.20 6.09
CA LEU A 83 -16.21 15.39 6.09
C LEU A 83 -16.93 14.37 5.20
N HIS A 84 -16.36 14.05 4.03
CA HIS A 84 -16.92 13.05 3.12
C HIS A 84 -16.91 11.66 3.76
N GLN A 85 -15.79 11.27 4.38
CA GLN A 85 -15.67 10.02 5.11
C GLN A 85 -16.68 9.93 6.25
N GLU A 86 -16.75 10.94 7.10
CA GLU A 86 -17.65 10.97 8.26
C GLU A 86 -19.13 11.02 7.86
N ALA A 87 -19.49 11.77 6.82
CA ALA A 87 -20.85 11.79 6.32
C ALA A 87 -21.26 10.43 5.72
N SER A 88 -20.35 9.77 5.01
CA SER A 88 -20.60 8.45 4.41
C SER A 88 -20.86 7.38 5.49
N THR A 89 -20.06 7.38 6.57
CA THR A 89 -20.23 6.45 7.69
C THR A 89 -21.52 6.70 8.47
N GLN A 90 -21.81 7.96 8.83
CA GLN A 90 -23.00 8.29 9.63
C GLN A 90 -24.30 8.04 8.88
N LEU A 91 -24.34 8.37 7.59
CA LEU A 91 -25.53 8.22 6.76
C LEU A 91 -25.67 6.80 6.17
N LYS A 92 -24.68 5.91 6.37
CA LYS A 92 -24.63 4.52 5.86
C LYS A 92 -24.94 4.44 4.37
N VAL A 93 -24.30 5.32 3.60
CA VAL A 93 -24.63 5.53 2.18
C VAL A 93 -23.85 4.62 1.25
N ASP A 94 -22.88 3.87 1.77
CA ASP A 94 -22.02 2.99 0.99
C ASP A 94 -22.84 1.99 0.15
N GLY A 95 -22.68 2.06 -1.17
CA GLY A 95 -23.37 1.18 -2.13
C GLY A 95 -24.80 1.60 -2.51
N SER A 96 -25.26 2.78 -2.11
CA SER A 96 -26.58 3.34 -2.49
C SER A 96 -26.43 4.50 -3.50
N ASP A 97 -27.46 4.71 -4.34
CA ASP A 97 -27.59 5.90 -5.21
C ASP A 97 -27.42 7.23 -4.44
N ARG A 98 -27.69 7.23 -3.14
CA ARG A 98 -27.53 8.39 -2.24
C ARG A 98 -26.05 8.80 -2.03
N ALA A 99 -25.07 7.92 -2.30
CA ALA A 99 -23.65 8.23 -2.17
C ALA A 99 -23.18 9.22 -3.24
N GLU A 100 -23.77 9.10 -4.44
CA GLU A 100 -23.52 10.03 -5.53
C GLU A 100 -24.09 11.42 -5.21
N ASP A 101 -25.31 11.47 -4.67
CA ASP A 101 -25.94 12.73 -4.23
C ASP A 101 -25.15 13.42 -3.11
N LEU A 102 -24.66 12.64 -2.12
CA LEU A 102 -23.79 13.17 -1.07
C LEU A 102 -22.50 13.76 -1.65
N THR A 103 -21.87 13.04 -2.57
CA THR A 103 -20.65 13.50 -3.24
C THR A 103 -20.91 14.79 -4.02
N LYS A 104 -21.98 14.86 -4.82
CA LYS A 104 -22.36 16.07 -5.56
C LYS A 104 -22.62 17.26 -4.64
N GLY A 105 -23.34 17.04 -3.54
CA GLY A 105 -23.64 18.08 -2.56
C GLY A 105 -22.38 18.64 -1.88
N LEU A 106 -21.49 17.75 -1.41
CA LEU A 106 -20.22 18.15 -0.81
C LEU A 106 -19.32 18.89 -1.80
N ASP A 107 -19.29 18.44 -3.06
CA ASP A 107 -18.47 19.06 -4.09
C ASP A 107 -18.98 20.47 -4.48
N TYR A 108 -20.30 20.68 -4.44
CA TYR A 108 -20.90 22.01 -4.58
C TYR A 108 -20.49 22.95 -3.45
N ILE A 109 -20.60 22.50 -2.18
CA ILE A 109 -20.22 23.30 -1.01
C ILE A 109 -18.72 23.62 -1.06
N ARG A 110 -17.88 22.62 -1.38
CA ARG A 110 -16.44 22.78 -1.57
C ARG A 110 -16.13 23.87 -2.60
N LYS A 111 -16.77 23.84 -3.77
CA LYS A 111 -16.59 24.86 -4.82
C LYS A 111 -17.02 26.24 -4.36
N ALA A 112 -18.13 26.36 -3.64
CA ALA A 112 -18.61 27.65 -3.13
C ALA A 112 -17.63 28.26 -2.11
N ILE A 113 -17.15 27.46 -1.15
CA ILE A 113 -16.15 27.90 -0.17
C ILE A 113 -14.85 28.29 -0.87
N ARG A 114 -14.35 27.45 -1.79
CA ARG A 114 -13.10 27.69 -2.50
C ARG A 114 -13.17 28.97 -3.33
N SER A 115 -14.26 29.19 -4.07
CA SER A 115 -14.45 30.44 -4.83
C SER A 115 -14.46 31.69 -3.96
N SER A 116 -15.09 31.63 -2.78
CA SER A 116 -15.08 32.75 -1.82
C SER A 116 -13.68 33.00 -1.26
N LEU A 117 -12.95 31.93 -0.97
CA LEU A 117 -11.64 32.01 -0.38
C LEU A 117 -10.58 32.47 -1.38
N ASP A 118 -10.59 31.96 -2.61
CA ASP A 118 -9.67 32.35 -3.68
C ASP A 118 -9.73 33.87 -3.92
N LYS A 119 -10.93 34.45 -3.89
CA LYS A 119 -11.12 35.91 -3.99
C LYS A 119 -10.45 36.65 -2.84
N ARG A 120 -10.65 36.17 -1.61
CA ARG A 120 -10.06 36.79 -0.40
C ARG A 120 -8.55 36.61 -0.34
N LEU A 121 -8.04 35.44 -0.69
CA LEU A 121 -6.62 35.13 -0.73
C LEU A 121 -5.90 35.90 -1.84
N THR A 122 -6.55 36.14 -2.97
CA THR A 122 -6.02 37.02 -4.03
C THR A 122 -5.87 38.46 -3.53
N MET A 123 -6.87 38.99 -2.80
CA MET A 123 -6.77 40.31 -2.19
C MET A 123 -5.69 40.36 -1.10
N TRP A 124 -5.59 39.31 -0.29
CA TRP A 124 -4.56 39.18 0.72
C TRP A 124 -3.15 39.14 0.13
N GLU A 125 -2.93 38.37 -0.94
CA GLU A 125 -1.65 38.32 -1.66
C GLU A 125 -1.27 39.70 -2.18
N LYS A 126 -2.20 40.41 -2.84
CA LYS A 126 -1.96 41.79 -3.29
C LYS A 126 -1.63 42.72 -2.13
N TYR A 127 -2.35 42.62 -1.02
CA TYR A 127 -2.09 43.41 0.18
C TYR A 127 -0.69 43.17 0.73
N CYS A 128 -0.24 41.90 0.76
CA CYS A 128 1.11 41.55 1.19
C CYS A 128 2.17 42.27 0.35
N PHE A 129 2.05 42.27 -0.97
CA PHE A 129 3.01 42.95 -1.85
C PHE A 129 2.91 44.47 -1.84
N LEU A 130 1.74 45.05 -1.56
CA LEU A 130 1.57 46.50 -1.57
C LEU A 130 1.86 47.17 -0.23
N ARG A 131 1.91 46.40 0.88
CA ARG A 131 1.96 46.96 2.24
C ARG A 131 2.91 46.26 3.19
N LEU A 132 3.04 44.93 3.14
CA LEU A 132 3.84 44.18 4.12
C LEU A 132 5.28 43.97 3.64
N PHE A 133 5.43 43.58 2.38
CA PHE A 133 6.73 43.33 1.76
C PHE A 133 7.16 44.51 0.90
N VAL A 134 7.01 45.72 1.45
CA VAL A 134 7.48 46.97 0.84
C VAL A 134 8.40 47.66 1.83
N VAL A 135 9.61 47.96 1.39
CA VAL A 135 10.55 48.81 2.09
C VAL A 135 10.22 50.26 1.74
N PRO A 136 9.97 51.13 2.75
CA PRO A 136 9.74 52.55 2.50
C PRO A 136 10.90 53.21 1.76
N GLU A 137 10.57 54.15 0.87
CA GLU A 137 11.58 54.91 0.13
C GLU A 137 12.56 55.61 1.08
N GLY A 138 13.86 55.51 0.79
CA GLY A 138 14.93 56.08 1.60
C GLY A 138 15.42 55.20 2.75
N PHE A 139 14.85 54.00 2.93
CA PHE A 139 15.39 53.01 3.85
C PHE A 139 16.42 52.13 3.13
N SER A 140 17.62 52.05 3.68
CA SER A 140 18.69 51.17 3.22
C SER A 140 19.17 50.33 4.38
N LEU A 141 19.57 49.09 4.11
CA LEU A 141 20.31 48.33 5.10
C LEU A 141 21.60 49.09 5.46
N PRO A 142 21.98 49.13 6.75
CA PRO A 142 23.33 49.52 7.13
C PRO A 142 24.31 48.69 6.32
N LYS A 143 25.27 49.33 5.66
CA LYS A 143 26.34 48.61 4.98
C LYS A 143 27.12 47.87 6.05
N ASP A 144 27.53 46.63 5.78
CA ASP A 144 28.32 45.82 6.73
C ASP A 144 29.60 46.53 7.21
N ASP A 145 30.06 47.55 6.49
CA ASP A 145 31.21 48.40 6.85
C ASP A 145 30.92 49.40 8.00
N GLU A 146 29.64 49.64 8.32
CA GLU A 146 29.16 50.56 9.36
C GLU A 146 28.40 49.83 10.48
N ALA A 147 28.74 48.56 10.75
CA ALA A 147 28.54 48.05 12.10
C ALA A 147 29.37 48.95 13.03
N SER A 148 28.71 49.94 13.64
CA SER A 148 29.27 50.86 14.60
C SER A 148 30.15 50.07 15.55
N VAL A 149 31.46 50.31 15.45
CA VAL A 149 32.51 49.83 16.36
C VAL A 149 32.19 50.16 17.83
N GLY A 150 31.13 50.95 18.09
CA GLY A 150 30.71 51.37 19.43
C GLY A 150 29.48 50.72 20.05
N ASP A 151 28.73 49.80 19.41
CA ASP A 151 27.42 49.37 19.98
C ASP A 151 27.22 47.85 20.22
N ILE A 152 28.25 47.01 20.03
CA ILE A 152 28.16 45.55 20.30
C ILE A 152 29.33 45.04 21.18
N MET A 153 30.02 45.90 21.91
CA MET A 153 31.07 45.44 22.84
C MET A 153 31.00 46.15 24.19
N ASP A 154 29.93 45.88 24.93
CA ASP A 154 30.00 45.92 26.40
C ASP A 154 29.14 44.82 27.03
N VAL A 155 29.32 43.59 26.56
CA VAL A 155 29.03 42.41 27.39
C VAL A 155 30.29 41.56 27.39
N ASP A 156 30.90 41.50 28.56
CA ASP A 156 32.03 40.70 29.01
C ASP A 156 31.88 39.18 28.72
N VAL A 157 31.83 38.80 27.43
CA VAL A 157 31.86 37.41 26.94
C VAL A 157 33.12 37.19 26.11
N VAL A 158 34.26 37.68 26.59
CA VAL A 158 35.58 37.32 26.04
C VAL A 158 36.13 36.06 26.75
N GLY A 159 35.37 35.45 27.66
CA GLY A 159 35.87 34.38 28.55
C GLY A 159 35.11 33.04 28.59
N LEU A 160 33.94 32.88 27.96
CA LEU A 160 33.21 31.61 27.96
C LEU A 160 32.68 31.25 26.57
N GLY A 161 33.52 30.51 25.83
CA GLY A 161 33.09 29.53 24.84
C GLY A 161 32.02 30.01 23.85
N ILE A 162 32.42 30.82 22.87
CA ILE A 162 31.78 30.74 21.55
C ILE A 162 32.39 29.47 20.92
N PRO A 163 31.71 28.31 20.91
CA PRO A 163 32.23 27.13 20.23
C PRO A 163 32.60 27.49 18.80
N ASP A 164 33.82 27.12 18.38
CA ASP A 164 34.40 27.42 17.08
C ASP A 164 33.36 27.21 15.97
N LEU A 165 32.86 28.32 15.42
CA LEU A 165 31.76 28.33 14.46
C LEU A 165 32.12 27.47 13.24
N ASP A 166 33.40 27.47 12.85
CA ASP A 166 33.91 26.63 11.76
C ASP A 166 33.78 25.14 12.08
N SER A 167 34.13 24.72 13.30
CA SER A 167 33.94 23.32 13.73
C SER A 167 32.46 22.88 13.69
N GLN A 168 31.53 23.76 14.10
CA GLN A 168 30.09 23.48 14.04
C GLN A 168 29.60 23.41 12.60
N LEU A 169 30.09 24.30 11.74
CA LEU A 169 29.74 24.34 10.33
C LEU A 169 30.25 23.09 9.60
N VAL A 170 31.48 22.66 9.86
CA VAL A 170 32.01 21.37 9.39
C VAL A 170 31.14 20.21 9.89
N SER A 171 30.78 20.19 11.18
CA SER A 171 29.90 19.17 11.75
C SER A 171 28.54 19.11 11.05
N MET A 172 27.91 20.26 10.79
CA MET A 172 26.62 20.33 10.09
C MET A 172 26.73 19.90 8.62
N ARG A 173 27.80 20.28 7.91
CA ARG A 173 28.05 19.81 6.55
C ARG A 173 28.21 18.30 6.49
N THR A 174 28.97 17.72 7.42
CA THR A 174 29.12 16.26 7.53
C THR A 174 27.78 15.59 7.81
N LYS A 175 26.99 16.10 8.76
CA LYS A 175 25.64 15.57 9.04
C LYS A 175 24.71 15.68 7.83
N LEU A 176 24.77 16.77 7.08
CA LEU A 176 23.98 16.94 5.86
C LEU A 176 24.36 15.88 4.82
N THR A 177 25.65 15.67 4.57
CA THR A 177 26.11 14.64 3.61
C THR A 177 25.69 13.23 4.01
N LEU A 178 25.70 12.92 5.32
CA LEU A 178 25.22 11.64 5.84
C LEU A 178 23.70 11.50 5.64
N ALA A 179 22.92 12.54 5.99
CA ALA A 179 21.47 12.53 5.80
C ALA A 179 21.07 12.42 4.32
N GLU A 180 21.82 13.05 3.41
CA GLU A 180 21.62 12.90 1.96
C GLU A 180 21.87 11.47 1.50
N GLN A 181 22.95 10.84 1.98
CA GLN A 181 23.26 9.44 1.69
C GLN A 181 22.17 8.49 2.22
N GLU A 182 21.73 8.69 3.46
CA GLU A 182 20.62 7.94 4.07
C GLU A 182 19.32 8.13 3.29
N SER A 183 19.00 9.36 2.87
CA SER A 183 17.82 9.65 2.05
C SER A 183 17.84 8.90 0.71
N VAL A 184 19.00 8.86 0.04
CA VAL A 184 19.15 8.07 -1.20
C VAL A 184 18.98 6.58 -0.94
N GLN A 185 19.49 6.06 0.18
CA GLN A 185 19.30 4.66 0.56
C GLN A 185 17.84 4.32 0.84
N LEU A 186 17.16 5.12 1.67
CA LEU A 186 15.74 4.95 1.99
C LEU A 186 14.88 5.01 0.73
N LYS A 187 15.18 5.92 -0.20
CA LYS A 187 14.47 5.99 -1.48
C LYS A 187 14.62 4.72 -2.32
N ARG A 188 15.80 4.09 -2.32
CA ARG A 188 16.01 2.80 -2.99
C ARG A 188 15.21 1.69 -2.31
N GLU A 189 15.17 1.69 -0.98
CA GLU A 189 14.41 0.71 -0.20
C GLU A 189 12.91 0.83 -0.44
N ILE A 190 12.35 2.05 -0.43
CA ILE A 190 10.95 2.31 -0.79
C ILE A 190 10.64 1.73 -2.18
N GLN A 191 11.49 1.99 -3.18
CA GLN A 191 11.28 1.43 -4.53
C GLN A 191 11.38 -0.10 -4.57
N ALA A 192 12.20 -0.72 -3.72
CA ALA A 192 12.28 -2.17 -3.63
C ALA A 192 10.99 -2.75 -3.02
N LEU A 193 10.49 -2.12 -1.94
CA LEU A 193 9.24 -2.50 -1.28
C LEU A 193 8.03 -2.29 -2.19
N GLU A 194 7.97 -1.21 -2.96
CA GLU A 194 6.91 -0.97 -3.96
C GLU A 194 6.86 -2.09 -5.01
N ARG A 195 8.02 -2.51 -5.53
CA ARG A 195 8.10 -3.65 -6.47
C ARG A 195 7.64 -4.94 -5.81
N GLN A 196 8.08 -5.20 -4.58
CA GLN A 196 7.66 -6.39 -3.83
C GLN A 196 6.15 -6.39 -3.56
N SER A 197 5.59 -5.24 -3.19
CA SER A 197 4.14 -5.09 -2.99
C SER A 197 3.37 -5.34 -4.29
N ALA A 198 3.85 -4.84 -5.43
CA ALA A 198 3.21 -5.08 -6.72
C ALA A 198 3.21 -6.57 -7.09
N ILE A 199 4.33 -7.27 -6.85
CA ILE A 199 4.43 -8.73 -7.07
C ILE A 199 3.49 -9.47 -6.12
N ASN A 200 3.47 -9.11 -4.83
CA ASN A 200 2.61 -9.76 -3.86
C ASN A 200 1.12 -9.56 -4.21
N ASN A 201 0.73 -8.36 -4.62
CA ASN A 201 -0.64 -8.09 -5.07
C ASN A 201 -1.00 -8.95 -6.29
N HIS A 202 -0.10 -9.11 -7.26
CA HIS A 202 -0.32 -10.02 -8.38
C HIS A 202 -0.46 -11.48 -7.92
N GLN A 203 0.35 -11.93 -6.95
CA GLN A 203 0.26 -13.28 -6.40
C GLN A 203 -1.07 -13.50 -5.68
N VAL A 204 -1.53 -12.54 -4.87
CA VAL A 204 -2.84 -12.59 -4.21
C VAL A 204 -3.97 -12.69 -5.25
N THR A 205 -3.92 -11.89 -6.31
CA THR A 205 -4.90 -11.98 -7.40
C THR A 205 -4.88 -13.35 -8.08
N ALA A 206 -3.70 -13.85 -8.46
CA ALA A 206 -3.57 -15.16 -9.11
C ALA A 206 -4.05 -16.32 -8.22
N ILE A 207 -3.76 -16.26 -6.91
CA ILE A 207 -4.27 -17.23 -5.94
C ILE A 207 -5.80 -17.15 -5.86
N SER A 208 -6.36 -15.94 -5.80
CA SER A 208 -7.81 -15.76 -5.75
C SER A 208 -8.52 -16.31 -7.00
N GLU A 209 -7.90 -16.19 -8.18
CA GLU A 209 -8.40 -16.77 -9.43
C GLU A 209 -8.30 -18.31 -9.41
N LEU A 210 -7.18 -18.86 -8.93
CA LEU A 210 -7.01 -20.31 -8.76
C LEU A 210 -8.06 -20.88 -7.79
N THR A 211 -8.33 -20.20 -6.69
CA THR A 211 -9.37 -20.60 -5.73
C THR A 211 -10.75 -20.65 -6.39
N LYS A 212 -11.12 -19.61 -7.14
CA LYS A 212 -12.39 -19.59 -7.89
C LYS A 212 -12.49 -20.72 -8.90
N LEU A 213 -11.41 -21.02 -9.62
CA LEU A 213 -11.39 -22.13 -10.57
C LEU A 213 -11.53 -23.48 -9.86
N SER A 214 -10.90 -23.65 -8.70
CA SER A 214 -11.04 -24.87 -7.90
C SER A 214 -12.47 -25.06 -7.39
N GLU A 215 -13.12 -23.99 -6.93
CA GLU A 215 -14.53 -24.00 -6.53
C GLU A 215 -15.42 -24.39 -7.72
N GLN A 216 -15.22 -23.76 -8.89
CA GLN A 216 -15.96 -24.08 -10.11
C GLN A 216 -15.78 -25.53 -10.58
N ILE A 217 -14.58 -26.10 -10.45
CA ILE A 217 -14.32 -27.51 -10.79
C ILE A 217 -15.03 -28.44 -9.79
N SER A 218 -15.02 -28.10 -8.50
CA SER A 218 -15.72 -28.86 -7.46
C SER A 218 -17.24 -28.82 -7.62
N GLU A 219 -17.79 -27.68 -8.03
CA GLU A 219 -19.21 -27.47 -8.30
C GLU A 219 -19.64 -28.02 -9.68
N ASN A 220 -18.71 -28.54 -10.48
CA ASN A 220 -19.02 -29.08 -11.80
C ASN A 220 -19.74 -30.44 -11.69
N ASP A 221 -20.97 -30.48 -12.19
CA ASP A 221 -21.81 -31.69 -12.23
C ASP A 221 -21.08 -32.90 -12.86
N ALA A 222 -20.31 -32.69 -13.93
CA ALA A 222 -19.57 -33.79 -14.57
C ALA A 222 -18.45 -34.36 -13.69
N PHE A 223 -17.84 -33.53 -12.85
CA PHE A 223 -16.82 -33.97 -11.89
C PHE A 223 -17.45 -34.74 -10.72
N GLN A 224 -18.60 -34.28 -10.22
CA GLN A 224 -19.39 -34.97 -9.21
C GLN A 224 -19.90 -36.34 -9.72
N GLU A 225 -20.41 -36.38 -10.96
CA GLU A 225 -20.83 -37.63 -11.59
C GLU A 225 -19.66 -38.60 -11.78
N LEU A 226 -18.49 -38.10 -12.19
CA LEU A 226 -17.28 -38.93 -12.31
C LEU A 226 -16.85 -39.49 -10.95
N GLN A 227 -16.88 -38.67 -9.89
CA GLN A 227 -16.53 -39.10 -8.54
C GLN A 227 -17.51 -40.18 -8.03
N LYS A 228 -18.80 -40.02 -8.29
CA LYS A 228 -19.83 -41.02 -7.98
C LYS A 228 -19.62 -42.31 -8.75
N LEU A 229 -19.31 -42.23 -10.05
CA LEU A 229 -19.11 -43.39 -10.90
C LEU A 229 -17.84 -44.16 -10.53
N ALA A 230 -16.77 -43.45 -10.14
CA ALA A 230 -15.55 -44.05 -9.60
C ALA A 230 -15.81 -44.78 -8.27
N ALA A 231 -16.60 -44.19 -7.37
CA ALA A 231 -17.01 -44.84 -6.14
C ALA A 231 -17.87 -46.09 -6.40
N GLU A 232 -18.83 -46.01 -7.33
CA GLU A 232 -19.64 -47.17 -7.72
C GLU A 232 -18.79 -48.29 -8.32
N LEU A 233 -17.84 -47.95 -9.20
CA LEU A 233 -16.90 -48.93 -9.76
C LEU A 233 -16.10 -49.61 -8.65
N HIS A 234 -15.58 -48.87 -7.68
CA HIS A 234 -14.82 -49.42 -6.56
C HIS A 234 -15.68 -50.41 -5.75
N THR A 235 -16.94 -50.05 -5.44
CA THR A 235 -17.84 -50.96 -4.73
C THR A 235 -18.15 -52.23 -5.52
N LYS A 236 -18.33 -52.14 -6.84
CA LYS A 236 -18.55 -53.31 -7.71
C LYS A 236 -17.30 -54.19 -7.80
N VAL A 237 -16.11 -53.60 -7.87
CA VAL A 237 -14.84 -54.33 -7.88
C VAL A 237 -14.64 -55.10 -6.57
N GLU A 238 -14.87 -54.45 -5.42
CA GLU A 238 -14.78 -55.13 -4.12
C GLU A 238 -15.83 -56.23 -3.99
N LYS A 239 -17.07 -55.99 -4.43
CA LYS A 239 -18.12 -57.02 -4.42
C LYS A 239 -17.77 -58.22 -5.31
N LEU A 240 -17.25 -57.99 -6.51
CA LEU A 240 -16.81 -59.07 -7.41
C LEU A 240 -15.62 -59.84 -6.84
N LYS A 241 -14.75 -59.18 -6.08
CA LYS A 241 -13.63 -59.83 -5.40
C LYS A 241 -14.13 -60.73 -4.28
N THR A 242 -15.06 -60.27 -3.45
CA THR A 242 -15.67 -61.10 -2.39
C THR A 242 -16.48 -62.26 -2.97
N GLU A 243 -17.27 -62.04 -4.03
CA GLU A 243 -18.04 -63.11 -4.69
C GLU A 243 -17.12 -64.18 -5.29
N ARG A 244 -15.99 -63.78 -5.90
CA ARG A 244 -14.99 -64.73 -6.41
C ARG A 244 -14.32 -65.53 -5.29
N ASP A 245 -14.02 -64.89 -4.17
CA ASP A 245 -13.41 -65.55 -3.01
C ASP A 245 -14.40 -66.54 -2.36
N ASP A 246 -15.69 -66.20 -2.29
CA ASP A 246 -16.76 -67.09 -1.81
C ASP A 246 -17.01 -68.25 -2.76
N GLU A 247 -17.04 -68.02 -4.08
CA GLU A 247 -17.19 -69.08 -5.09
C GLU A 247 -16.00 -70.04 -5.08
N THR A 248 -14.77 -69.53 -4.95
CA THR A 248 -13.59 -70.41 -4.83
C THR A 248 -13.55 -71.18 -3.52
N GLN A 249 -14.04 -70.61 -2.41
CA GLN A 249 -14.21 -71.34 -1.15
C GLN A 249 -15.31 -72.40 -1.26
N SER A 250 -16.48 -72.07 -1.82
CA SER A 250 -17.59 -73.00 -2.04
C SER A 250 -17.18 -74.17 -2.93
N ALA A 251 -16.45 -73.90 -4.03
CA ALA A 251 -15.89 -74.94 -4.89
C ALA A 251 -14.87 -75.84 -4.16
N ARG A 252 -14.06 -75.28 -3.24
CA ARG A 252 -13.16 -76.07 -2.39
C ARG A 252 -13.94 -76.93 -1.38
N PHE A 253 -14.97 -76.39 -0.74
CA PHE A 253 -15.84 -77.13 0.19
C PHE A 253 -16.63 -78.24 -0.50
N GLN A 254 -17.18 -77.99 -1.69
CA GLN A 254 -17.86 -79.03 -2.48
C GLN A 254 -16.90 -80.14 -2.90
N LYS A 255 -15.66 -79.80 -3.30
CA LYS A 255 -14.64 -80.79 -3.63
C LYS A 255 -14.24 -81.63 -2.41
N LEU A 256 -14.10 -81.01 -1.23
CA LEU A 256 -13.85 -81.73 0.03
C LEU A 256 -15.03 -82.63 0.43
N HIS A 257 -16.28 -82.19 0.21
CA HIS A 257 -17.45 -83.01 0.46
C HIS A 257 -17.49 -84.23 -0.47
N LEU A 258 -17.18 -84.05 -1.77
CA LEU A 258 -17.05 -85.17 -2.71
C LEU A 258 -15.97 -86.15 -2.27
N TRP A 259 -14.82 -85.65 -1.80
CA TRP A 259 -13.72 -86.50 -1.31
C TRP A 259 -14.11 -87.25 -0.03
N ASN A 260 -14.91 -86.64 0.84
CA ASN A 260 -15.45 -87.29 2.03
C ASN A 260 -16.51 -88.35 1.68
N GLU A 261 -17.41 -88.10 0.73
CA GLU A 261 -18.35 -89.12 0.25
C GLU A 261 -17.65 -90.28 -0.47
N ASP A 262 -16.61 -89.99 -1.25
CA ASP A 262 -15.78 -91.02 -1.90
C ASP A 262 -14.93 -91.79 -0.88
N LEU A 263 -14.37 -91.13 0.14
CA LEU A 263 -13.70 -91.81 1.27
C LEU A 263 -14.66 -92.65 2.10
N LEU A 264 -15.88 -92.19 2.36
CA LEU A 264 -16.91 -92.97 3.05
C LEU A 264 -17.39 -94.16 2.21
N LYS A 265 -17.38 -94.06 0.88
CA LYS A 265 -17.59 -95.21 -0.03
C LYS A 265 -16.40 -96.17 -0.05
N ILE A 266 -15.16 -95.67 0.04
CA ILE A 266 -13.95 -96.51 0.13
C ILE A 266 -13.83 -97.19 1.50
N ILE A 267 -14.28 -96.54 2.58
CA ILE A 267 -14.31 -97.07 3.95
C ILE A 267 -15.62 -97.85 4.23
N GLY A 268 -16.55 -97.85 3.28
CA GLY A 268 -17.76 -98.68 3.23
C GLY A 268 -17.46 -100.15 2.98
N GLY A 269 -16.73 -100.77 3.91
CA GLY A 269 -16.36 -102.17 3.93
C GLY A 269 -15.57 -102.51 5.19
N ASN A 270 -16.26 -102.69 6.32
CA ASN A 270 -15.89 -103.55 7.45
C ASN A 270 -14.41 -103.62 7.94
N VAL A 271 -13.66 -102.51 8.08
CA VAL A 271 -12.28 -102.57 8.64
C VAL A 271 -11.96 -101.47 9.67
N LEU A 272 -12.90 -101.04 10.51
CA LEU A 272 -12.56 -100.17 11.67
C LEU A 272 -13.22 -100.60 13.00
N SER A 273 -13.77 -101.82 13.08
CA SER A 273 -14.47 -102.30 14.28
C SER A 273 -13.57 -102.91 15.37
N ASN A 274 -12.24 -102.90 15.24
CA ASN A 274 -11.32 -103.61 16.16
C ASN A 274 -10.03 -102.84 16.53
N ALA A 275 -10.08 -101.51 16.69
CA ALA A 275 -8.96 -100.76 17.26
C ALA A 275 -9.21 -100.47 18.75
N LYS A 276 -8.26 -100.85 19.62
CA LYS A 276 -8.32 -100.59 21.06
C LYS A 276 -8.15 -99.09 21.35
N PRO A 277 -8.81 -98.55 22.39
CA PRO A 277 -8.83 -97.11 22.67
C PRO A 277 -7.47 -96.50 23.03
N GLU A 278 -6.47 -97.32 23.38
CA GLU A 278 -5.14 -96.85 23.79
C GLU A 278 -4.23 -96.39 22.63
N GLU A 279 -4.55 -96.71 21.37
CA GLU A 279 -3.77 -96.26 20.19
C GLU A 279 -4.28 -94.94 19.57
N VAL A 280 -5.47 -94.48 19.95
CA VAL A 280 -6.06 -93.23 19.43
C VAL A 280 -5.55 -91.99 20.20
N GLU A 281 -5.11 -92.18 21.45
CA GLU A 281 -4.63 -91.08 22.30
C GLU A 281 -3.22 -90.59 21.90
N GLY A 282 -2.40 -91.46 21.29
CA GLY A 282 -1.10 -91.06 20.72
C GLY A 282 -1.20 -90.25 19.43
N PHE A 283 -2.29 -90.38 18.67
CA PHE A 283 -2.49 -89.67 17.40
C PHE A 283 -3.02 -88.24 17.59
N LEU A 284 -3.79 -87.98 18.66
CA LEU A 284 -4.34 -86.66 18.97
C LEU A 284 -3.35 -85.75 19.71
N ALA A 285 -2.37 -86.30 20.43
CA ALA A 285 -1.33 -85.51 21.09
C ALA A 285 -0.34 -84.85 20.12
N GLY A 286 -0.25 -85.32 18.87
CA GLY A 286 0.62 -84.74 17.84
C GLY A 286 0.06 -83.53 17.09
N PHE A 287 -1.24 -83.22 17.25
CA PHE A 287 -1.87 -82.09 16.56
C PHE A 287 -2.00 -80.83 17.42
N ASN A 288 -1.69 -80.90 18.72
CA ASN A 288 -1.84 -79.76 19.64
C ASN A 288 -0.54 -78.97 19.90
N THR A 289 0.47 -79.10 19.03
CA THR A 289 1.64 -78.22 19.00
C THR A 289 1.89 -77.67 17.61
N ARG A 290 1.07 -76.69 17.19
CA ARG A 290 1.52 -75.48 16.49
C ARG A 290 0.42 -74.45 16.32
#